data_AF-Q1RQX7-F1
#
_entry.id   AF-Q1RQX7-F1
#
_cell.length_a   1.000
_cell.length_b   1.000
_cell.length_c   1.000
_cell.angle_alpha   90.00
_cell.angle_beta   90.00
_cell.angle_gamma   90.00
#
_symmetry.space_group_name_H-M   'P 1'
#
loop_
_entity.id
_entity.type
_entity.pdbx_description
1 polymer ?
#
loop_
_entity_poly.entity_id
_entity_poly.type
_entity_poly.pdbx_seq_one_letter_code
_entity_poly.pdbx_strand_id
1 'polypeptide(L)'
;MKKQPGSSRPHQDQPAAAAARPAPGEPEHPLLRDVFPDLVAELTALLQDEGESELAVCARDLRLVEECGCGDGFCQSIRTADHPRGRPYGPGHRCVPLSPSTGMLILDVVDGRIVYIEVLDRPPLLRLEERAQPKGPPAAKA
;
A
#
# COMPACT_ATOMS: atom_id res chain seq x y z
N MET A 1 -46.54 17.33 -16.05
CA MET A 1 -45.98 17.66 -14.72
C MET A 1 -46.34 16.58 -13.72
N LYS A 2 -45.37 15.97 -13.03
CA LYS A 2 -45.35 15.68 -11.57
C LYS A 2 -43.90 15.38 -11.16
N LYS A 3 -43.21 16.38 -10.61
CA LYS A 3 -41.89 16.24 -9.98
C LYS A 3 -42.08 15.43 -8.69
N GLN A 4 -41.27 14.41 -8.45
CA GLN A 4 -41.15 13.83 -7.11
C GLN A 4 -40.06 14.57 -6.31
N PRO A 5 -40.27 14.80 -5.00
CA PRO A 5 -39.39 15.62 -4.18
C PRO A 5 -38.17 14.83 -3.72
N GLY A 6 -37.05 15.55 -3.62
CA GLY A 6 -35.78 15.04 -3.10
C GLY A 6 -35.91 14.60 -1.65
N SER A 7 -35.38 13.42 -1.37
CA SER A 7 -35.12 12.95 -0.02
C SER A 7 -33.63 13.14 0.26
N SER A 8 -33.26 14.35 0.64
CA SER A 8 -31.96 14.65 1.24
C SER A 8 -31.84 13.87 2.54
N ARG A 9 -31.11 12.75 2.52
CA ARG A 9 -30.63 12.12 3.75
C ARG A 9 -29.53 13.01 4.32
N PRO A 10 -29.55 13.39 5.61
CA PRO A 10 -28.45 14.11 6.21
C PRO A 10 -27.19 13.24 6.15
N HIS A 11 -26.11 13.80 5.61
CA HIS A 11 -24.76 13.28 5.74
C HIS A 11 -24.46 13.15 7.23
N GLN A 12 -24.52 11.93 7.75
CA GLN A 12 -23.91 11.63 9.03
C GLN A 12 -22.41 11.63 8.77
N ASP A 13 -21.76 12.70 9.21
CA ASP A 13 -20.33 12.77 9.51
C ASP A 13 -19.95 11.52 10.30
N GLN A 14 -19.47 10.50 9.61
CA GLN A 14 -18.75 9.42 10.25
C GLN A 14 -17.32 9.91 10.40
N PRO A 15 -16.77 9.97 11.62
CA PRO A 15 -15.40 10.39 11.80
C PRO A 15 -14.51 9.46 10.98
N ALA A 16 -13.66 10.06 10.14
CA ALA A 16 -12.52 9.38 9.56
C ALA A 16 -11.84 8.62 10.69
N ALA A 17 -11.73 7.30 10.56
CA ALA A 17 -11.04 6.48 11.53
C ALA A 17 -9.58 6.94 11.52
N ALA A 18 -9.27 7.89 12.41
CA ALA A 18 -7.93 8.18 12.83
C ALA A 18 -7.34 6.83 13.18
N ALA A 19 -6.26 6.44 12.51
CA ALA A 19 -5.47 5.29 12.87
C ALA A 19 -5.29 5.34 14.39
N ALA A 20 -6.01 4.45 15.08
CA ALA A 20 -5.92 4.37 16.52
C ALA A 20 -4.44 4.14 16.82
N ARG A 21 -3.88 4.88 17.78
CA ARG A 21 -2.57 4.51 18.31
C ARG A 21 -2.70 3.05 18.74
N PRO A 22 -1.79 2.15 18.29
CA PRO A 22 -1.88 0.75 18.66
C PRO A 22 -1.95 0.63 20.17
N ALA A 23 -2.77 -0.28 20.66
CA ALA A 23 -2.85 -0.55 22.09
C ALA A 23 -1.46 -1.00 22.59
N PRO A 24 -1.02 -0.58 23.79
CA PRO A 24 0.29 -0.97 24.30
C PRO A 24 0.34 -2.50 24.50
N GLY A 25 1.13 -3.20 23.67
CA GLY A 25 1.39 -4.64 23.79
C GLY A 25 1.36 -5.44 22.48
N GLU A 26 0.86 -4.89 21.37
CA GLU A 26 0.93 -5.56 20.07
C GLU A 26 2.28 -5.31 19.40
N PRO A 27 2.93 -6.35 18.84
CA PRO A 27 4.15 -6.17 18.08
C PRO A 27 3.85 -5.24 16.90
N GLU A 28 4.52 -4.10 16.87
CA GLU A 28 4.37 -3.12 15.82
C GLU A 28 4.75 -3.75 14.47
N HIS A 29 3.90 -3.58 13.44
CA HIS A 29 4.18 -4.08 12.10
C HIS A 29 5.59 -3.63 11.63
N PRO A 30 6.35 -4.47 10.91
CA PRO A 30 7.67 -4.08 10.45
C PRO A 30 7.58 -2.90 9.46
N LEU A 31 8.62 -2.09 9.41
CA LEU A 31 8.69 -1.04 8.39
C LEU A 31 8.90 -1.68 7.03
N LEU A 32 8.23 -1.12 6.01
CA LEU A 32 8.36 -1.59 4.65
C LEU A 32 9.80 -1.48 4.14
N ARG A 33 10.55 -0.46 4.59
CA ARG A 33 11.97 -0.28 4.25
C ARG A 33 12.88 -1.35 4.82
N ASP A 34 12.49 -1.99 5.92
CA ASP A 34 13.28 -3.04 6.56
C ASP A 34 13.03 -4.41 5.89
N VAL A 35 11.88 -4.55 5.20
CA VAL A 35 11.51 -5.77 4.47
C VAL A 35 11.85 -5.67 2.99
N PHE A 36 11.43 -4.58 2.33
CA PHE A 36 11.56 -4.32 0.88
C PHE A 36 12.23 -2.96 0.63
N PRO A 37 13.53 -2.80 0.94
CA PRO A 37 14.23 -1.51 0.84
C PRO A 37 14.19 -0.93 -0.58
N ASP A 38 14.37 -1.76 -1.60
CA ASP A 38 14.36 -1.31 -3.00
C ASP A 38 12.99 -0.80 -3.44
N LEU A 39 11.90 -1.41 -2.94
CA LEU A 39 10.55 -0.92 -3.23
C LEU A 39 10.35 0.48 -2.61
N VAL A 40 10.77 0.69 -1.36
CA VAL A 40 10.63 2.00 -0.71
C VAL A 40 11.50 3.06 -1.40
N ALA A 41 12.70 2.71 -1.85
CA ALA A 41 13.57 3.60 -2.60
C ALA A 41 12.91 4.01 -3.94
N GLU A 42 12.39 3.03 -4.69
CA GLU A 42 11.66 3.25 -5.94
C GLU A 42 10.42 4.13 -5.73
N LEU A 43 9.58 3.81 -4.74
CA LEU A 43 8.40 4.60 -4.39
C LEU A 43 8.76 6.04 -4.06
N THR A 44 9.80 6.26 -3.26
CA THR A 44 10.23 7.61 -2.87
C THR A 44 10.67 8.41 -4.09
N ALA A 45 11.43 7.82 -5.00
CA ALA A 45 11.89 8.48 -6.22
C ALA A 45 10.73 8.81 -7.16
N LEU A 46 9.87 7.83 -7.43
CA LEU A 46 8.70 8.02 -8.31
C LEU A 46 7.73 9.07 -7.75
N LEU A 47 7.49 9.08 -6.45
CA LEU A 47 6.66 10.10 -5.80
C LEU A 47 7.28 11.50 -5.92
N GLN A 48 8.60 11.63 -5.86
CA GLN A 48 9.28 12.91 -6.09
C GLN A 48 9.11 13.38 -7.54
N ASP A 49 9.27 12.47 -8.50
CA ASP A 49 9.13 12.77 -9.93
C ASP A 49 7.69 13.19 -10.29
N GLU A 50 6.67 12.59 -9.66
CA GLU A 50 5.26 12.96 -9.79
C GLU A 50 4.89 14.24 -9.00
N GLY A 51 5.83 14.85 -8.27
CA GLY A 51 5.60 16.06 -7.47
C GLY A 51 4.92 15.82 -6.12
N GLU A 52 4.70 14.56 -5.74
CA GLU A 52 4.06 14.10 -4.50
C GLU A 52 5.05 14.08 -3.31
N SER A 53 5.71 15.21 -3.05
CA SER A 53 6.84 15.30 -2.12
C SER A 53 6.48 14.90 -0.67
N GLU A 54 5.28 15.25 -0.20
CA GLU A 54 4.83 14.87 1.15
C GLU A 54 4.63 13.35 1.26
N LEU A 55 4.03 12.73 0.24
CA LEU A 55 3.88 11.27 0.17
C LEU A 55 5.24 10.60 0.09
N ALA A 56 6.21 11.17 -0.63
CA ALA A 56 7.58 10.64 -0.68
C ALA A 56 8.26 10.62 0.69
N VAL A 57 7.99 11.62 1.55
CA VAL A 57 8.46 11.62 2.95
C VAL A 57 7.75 10.51 3.73
N CYS A 58 6.43 10.42 3.62
CA CYS A 58 5.64 9.39 4.32
C CYS A 58 6.01 7.95 3.89
N ALA A 59 6.38 7.74 2.62
CA ALA A 59 6.73 6.44 2.07
C ALA A 59 7.87 5.74 2.83
N ARG A 60 8.76 6.53 3.44
CA ARG A 60 9.92 6.02 4.19
C ARG A 60 9.56 5.29 5.48
N ASP A 61 8.41 5.61 6.07
CA ASP A 61 7.96 5.09 7.37
C ASP A 61 6.69 4.23 7.24
N LEU A 62 6.36 3.75 6.04
CA LEU A 62 5.23 2.85 5.83
C LEU A 62 5.44 1.54 6.59
N ARG A 63 4.35 1.02 7.14
CA ARG A 63 4.29 -0.26 7.85
C ARG A 63 3.79 -1.35 6.90
N LEU A 64 4.35 -2.54 6.98
CA LEU A 64 3.83 -3.73 6.29
C LEU A 64 2.75 -4.36 7.18
N VAL A 65 1.49 -3.94 6.99
CA VAL A 65 0.36 -4.49 7.75
C VAL A 65 0.02 -5.88 7.26
N GLU A 66 -0.14 -6.03 5.95
CA GLU A 66 -0.53 -7.30 5.34
C GLU A 66 -0.13 -7.35 3.85
N GLU A 67 0.22 -8.52 3.35
CA GLU A 67 0.32 -8.80 1.91
C GLU A 67 -1.07 -9.21 1.38
N CYS A 68 -1.41 -8.88 0.13
CA CYS A 68 -2.77 -9.06 -0.41
C CYS A 68 -3.32 -10.48 -0.23
N GLY A 69 -2.49 -11.48 -0.55
CA GLY A 69 -2.79 -12.90 -0.35
C GLY A 69 -3.80 -13.50 -1.33
N CYS A 70 -4.14 -12.84 -2.44
CA CYS A 70 -5.11 -13.36 -3.41
C CYS A 70 -4.64 -14.65 -4.14
N GLY A 71 -3.34 -14.96 -4.09
CA GLY A 71 -2.75 -16.15 -4.71
C GLY A 71 -2.45 -16.00 -6.20
N ASP A 72 -2.81 -14.85 -6.80
CA ASP A 72 -2.48 -14.57 -8.19
C ASP A 72 -0.99 -14.27 -8.35
N GLY A 73 -0.33 -14.95 -9.28
CA GLY A 73 1.12 -14.83 -9.49
C GLY A 73 1.60 -13.45 -9.96
N PHE A 74 0.69 -12.60 -10.43
CA PHE A 74 1.01 -11.22 -10.83
C PHE A 74 0.86 -10.20 -9.69
N CYS A 75 0.23 -10.58 -8.57
CA CYS A 75 -0.14 -9.64 -7.51
C CYS A 75 0.75 -9.80 -6.28
N GLN A 76 1.39 -8.70 -5.90
CA GLN A 76 2.26 -8.60 -4.72
C GLN A 76 1.87 -7.40 -3.84
N SER A 77 0.61 -6.95 -3.96
CA SER A 77 0.12 -5.71 -3.35
C SER A 77 0.13 -5.75 -1.81
N ILE A 78 0.27 -4.59 -1.19
CA ILE A 78 0.60 -4.44 0.23
C ILE A 78 -0.38 -3.48 0.91
N ARG A 79 -0.92 -3.88 2.07
CA ARG A 79 -1.63 -3.00 3.00
C ARG A 79 -0.64 -2.30 3.92
N THR A 80 -0.80 -0.98 4.04
CA THR A 80 0.02 -0.15 4.93
C THR A 80 -0.76 0.43 6.10
N ALA A 81 -2.08 0.22 6.12
CA ALA A 81 -2.98 0.55 7.22
C ALA A 81 -4.07 -0.53 7.35
N ASP A 82 -4.63 -0.66 8.54
CA ASP A 82 -5.80 -1.51 8.78
C ASP A 82 -7.00 -0.98 8.01
N HIS A 83 -7.64 -1.86 7.25
CA HIS A 83 -8.88 -1.55 6.55
C HIS A 83 -9.72 -2.81 6.32
N PRO A 84 -11.03 -2.81 6.66
CA PRO A 84 -11.87 -3.98 6.42
C PRO A 84 -11.92 -4.36 4.94
N ARG A 85 -11.65 -5.65 4.65
CA ARG A 85 -11.70 -6.18 3.28
C ARG A 85 -13.09 -6.00 2.66
N GLY A 86 -13.10 -5.67 1.37
CA GLY A 86 -14.33 -5.47 0.60
C GLY A 86 -15.09 -4.16 0.88
N ARG A 87 -14.56 -3.27 1.74
CA ARG A 87 -15.12 -1.94 1.95
C ARG A 87 -14.38 -0.88 1.13
N PRO A 88 -15.07 0.11 0.55
CA PRO A 88 -14.39 1.27 -0.04
C PRO A 88 -13.74 2.13 1.06
N TYR A 89 -12.70 2.89 0.70
CA TYR A 89 -12.00 3.79 1.62
C TYR A 89 -12.81 5.05 1.98
N GLY A 90 -13.73 5.49 1.11
CA GLY A 90 -14.61 6.63 1.37
C GLY A 90 -14.06 7.98 0.90
N PRO A 91 -14.62 9.11 1.36
CA PRO A 91 -14.15 10.45 1.00
C PRO A 91 -12.66 10.65 1.33
N GLY A 92 -11.98 11.49 0.56
CA GLY A 92 -10.53 11.73 0.72
C GLY A 92 -9.65 10.64 0.09
N HIS A 93 -10.25 9.53 -0.36
CA HIS A 93 -9.56 8.51 -1.16
C HIS A 93 -9.23 9.04 -2.55
N ARG A 94 -7.99 8.82 -2.98
CA ARG A 94 -7.56 8.94 -4.38
C ARG A 94 -6.52 7.87 -4.70
N CYS A 95 -6.44 7.51 -5.97
CA CYS A 95 -5.36 6.69 -6.49
C CYS A 95 -4.24 7.59 -7.04
N VAL A 96 -2.98 7.21 -6.78
CA VAL A 96 -1.79 7.85 -7.34
C VAL A 96 -1.08 6.80 -8.19
N PRO A 97 -1.33 6.75 -9.51
CA PRO A 97 -0.55 5.91 -10.41
C PRO A 97 0.86 6.49 -10.51
N LEU A 98 1.86 5.63 -10.41
CA LEU A 98 3.26 5.98 -10.63
C LEU A 98 3.74 5.44 -11.98
N SER A 99 4.87 5.95 -12.45
CA SER A 99 5.48 5.56 -13.72
C SER A 99 6.76 4.73 -13.53
N PRO A 100 6.71 3.49 -12.97
CA PRO A 100 7.90 2.66 -12.82
C PRO A 100 8.41 2.17 -14.18
N SER A 101 9.68 1.76 -14.24
CA SER A 101 10.25 1.16 -15.45
C SER A 101 9.72 -0.25 -15.75
N THR A 102 9.12 -0.92 -14.75
CA THR A 102 8.66 -2.31 -14.83
C THR A 102 7.35 -2.50 -14.07
N GLY A 103 6.37 -3.16 -14.70
CA GLY A 103 5.08 -3.49 -14.09
C GLY A 103 4.25 -2.26 -13.74
N MET A 104 3.37 -2.39 -12.74
CA MET A 104 2.52 -1.31 -12.27
C MET A 104 2.73 -1.05 -10.78
N LEU A 105 2.76 0.24 -10.42
CA LEU A 105 2.73 0.73 -9.05
C LEU A 105 1.64 1.80 -8.92
N ILE A 106 0.62 1.52 -8.12
CA ILE A 106 -0.49 2.45 -7.87
C ILE A 106 -0.69 2.53 -6.36
N LEU A 107 -0.81 3.75 -5.83
CA LEU A 107 -1.02 3.97 -4.40
C LEU A 107 -2.46 4.35 -4.14
N ASP A 108 -3.09 3.72 -3.16
CA ASP A 108 -4.31 4.28 -2.57
C ASP A 108 -3.92 5.21 -1.43
N VAL A 109 -4.39 6.45 -1.53
CA VAL A 109 -4.11 7.51 -0.56
C VAL A 109 -5.42 7.97 0.04
N VAL A 110 -5.48 8.08 1.37
CA VAL A 110 -6.61 8.67 2.11
C VAL A 110 -6.06 9.80 2.96
N ASP A 111 -6.54 11.02 2.73
CA ASP A 111 -6.14 12.22 3.49
C ASP A 111 -4.62 12.38 3.62
N GLY A 112 -3.90 12.17 2.51
CA GLY A 112 -2.43 12.29 2.43
C GLY A 112 -1.66 11.11 3.02
N ARG A 113 -2.32 9.99 3.35
CA ARG A 113 -1.67 8.77 3.83
C ARG A 113 -1.81 7.65 2.83
N ILE A 114 -0.70 7.00 2.48
CA ILE A 114 -0.72 5.78 1.66
C ILE A 114 -1.26 4.64 2.52
N VAL A 115 -2.40 4.07 2.13
CA VAL A 115 -3.10 2.98 2.85
C VAL A 115 -3.00 1.64 2.12
N TYR A 116 -2.68 1.66 0.83
CA TYR A 116 -2.46 0.47 0.01
C TYR A 116 -1.46 0.76 -1.12
N ILE A 117 -0.70 -0.26 -1.49
CA ILE A 117 0.25 -0.23 -2.59
C ILE A 117 -0.10 -1.38 -3.52
N GLU A 118 -0.60 -1.08 -4.71
CA GLU A 118 -0.76 -2.06 -5.77
C GLU A 118 0.60 -2.33 -6.42
N VAL A 119 1.01 -3.59 -6.38
CA VAL A 119 2.28 -4.06 -6.95
C VAL A 119 1.95 -5.19 -7.91
N LEU A 120 1.85 -4.87 -9.19
CA LEU A 120 1.31 -5.77 -10.20
C LEU A 120 2.28 -5.98 -11.37
N ASP A 121 2.24 -7.17 -11.98
CA ASP A 121 2.93 -7.51 -13.24
C ASP A 121 4.44 -7.21 -13.24
N ARG A 122 5.11 -7.47 -12.11
CA ARG A 122 6.57 -7.30 -11.97
C ARG A 122 7.23 -8.53 -11.33
N PRO A 123 8.56 -8.69 -11.48
CA PRO A 123 9.30 -9.75 -10.80
C PRO A 123 9.04 -9.77 -9.29
N PRO A 124 9.25 -10.94 -8.62
CA PRO A 124 9.09 -11.05 -7.18
C PRO A 124 9.88 -9.98 -6.43
N LEU A 125 9.24 -9.31 -5.47
CA LEU A 125 9.91 -8.39 -4.56
C LEU A 125 10.93 -9.16 -3.72
N LEU A 126 12.17 -8.68 -3.70
CA LEU A 126 13.24 -9.30 -2.91
C LEU A 126 13.19 -8.79 -1.48
N ARG A 127 12.96 -9.69 -0.53
CA ARG A 127 13.10 -9.35 0.89
C ARG A 127 14.57 -9.12 1.23
N LEU A 128 14.85 -8.23 2.17
CA LEU A 128 16.22 -7.95 2.62
C LEU A 128 16.92 -9.23 3.12
N GLU A 129 16.20 -10.09 3.84
CA GLU A 129 16.72 -11.38 4.33
C GLU A 129 17.17 -12.31 3.20
N GLU A 130 16.43 -12.34 2.09
CA GLU A 130 16.74 -13.17 0.92
C GLU A 130 17.96 -12.63 0.15
N ARG A 131 18.21 -11.32 0.20
CA ARG A 131 19.44 -10.74 -0.36
C ARG A 131 20.69 -11.19 0.40
N ALA A 132 20.56 -11.35 1.72
CA ALA A 132 21.66 -11.79 2.58
C ALA A 132 21.97 -13.28 2.44
N GLN A 133 21.08 -14.08 1.86
CA GLN A 133 21.29 -15.50 1.56
C GLN A 133 21.01 -15.81 0.09
N PRO A 134 22.01 -15.72 -0.81
CA PRO A 134 21.83 -16.22 -2.16
C PRO A 134 21.52 -17.71 -2.07
N LYS A 135 20.33 -18.12 -2.53
CA LYS A 135 20.02 -19.54 -2.72
C LYS A 135 21.04 -20.09 -3.71
N GLY A 136 21.93 -20.96 -3.23
CA GLY A 136 22.84 -21.72 -4.08
C GLY A 136 22.07 -22.50 -5.15
N PRO A 137 22.71 -22.85 -6.28
CA PRO A 137 22.03 -23.57 -7.35
C PRO A 137 21.42 -24.88 -6.81
N PRO A 138 20.25 -25.30 -7.34
CA PRO A 138 19.62 -26.54 -6.89
C PRO A 138 20.61 -27.69 -7.07
N ALA A 139 20.82 -28.47 -6.02
CA ALA A 139 21.69 -29.65 -6.06
C ALA A 139 21.22 -30.57 -7.20
N ALA A 140 22.09 -30.77 -8.18
CA ALA A 140 21.87 -31.73 -9.26
C ALA A 140 21.65 -33.11 -8.61
N LYS A 141 20.46 -33.68 -8.82
CA LYS A 141 20.22 -35.09 -8.48
C LYS A 141 20.98 -35.94 -9.50
N ALA A 142 21.88 -36.79 -8.99
CA ALA A 142 22.61 -37.81 -9.73
C ALA A 142 21.70 -39.01 -10.06
#